data_AF-A0A2I9E0H4-F1
#
_entry.id   AF-A0A2I9E0H4-F1
#
_cell.length_a   1.000
_cell.length_b   1.000
_cell.length_c   1.000
_cell.angle_alpha   90.00
_cell.angle_beta   90.00
_cell.angle_gamma   90.00
#
_symmetry.space_group_name_H-M   'P 1'
#
loop_
_entity.id
_entity.type
_entity.pdbx_description
1 polymer ?
#
loop_
_entity_poly.entity_id
_entity_poly.type
_entity_poly.pdbx_seq_one_letter_code
_entity_poly.pdbx_strand_id
1 'polypeptide(L)'
;MRPPVPTLPLALALALVGGAGGASPPASPVQPGQVWRLDGVTADGEQFQTVLRLGAQAPAGQPLTYRADRGALLYDPRVPSFVALDTADAGNGGLALACVTLGATRPPLSGVLISGTLPEVSARLKEAFAVASVARTPADLRAAARERRLGTCTLSRR
;
A
#
# COMPACT_ATOMS: atom_id res chain seq x y z
N MET A 1 -6.05 -64.17 31.56
CA MET A 1 -6.24 -63.62 32.93
C MET A 1 -4.88 -63.19 33.45
N ARG A 2 -4.63 -61.89 33.59
CA ARG A 2 -3.38 -61.31 34.08
C ARG A 2 -3.75 -60.06 34.92
N PRO A 3 -3.20 -59.88 36.12
CA PRO A 3 -3.69 -58.90 37.11
C PRO A 3 -3.22 -57.45 36.82
N PRO A 4 -3.88 -56.43 37.39
CA PRO A 4 -3.51 -55.03 37.24
C PRO A 4 -2.36 -54.64 38.19
N VAL A 5 -1.50 -53.73 37.74
CA VAL A 5 -0.43 -53.09 38.54
C VAL A 5 -0.80 -51.62 38.74
N PRO A 6 -0.59 -51.05 39.95
CA PRO A 6 -1.27 -49.84 40.38
C PRO A 6 -0.57 -48.55 39.96
N THR A 7 -1.41 -47.52 39.86
CA THR A 7 -1.14 -46.09 39.76
C THR A 7 -0.36 -45.57 40.97
N LEU A 8 0.64 -44.71 40.74
CA LEU A 8 0.90 -43.55 41.60
C LEU A 8 1.59 -42.42 40.81
N PRO A 9 1.21 -41.15 41.06
CA PRO A 9 1.59 -40.00 40.24
C PRO A 9 2.80 -39.28 40.81
N LEU A 10 3.63 -38.68 39.95
CA LEU A 10 4.51 -37.59 40.38
C LEU A 10 4.64 -36.59 39.24
N ALA A 11 4.08 -35.41 39.50
CA ALA A 11 4.25 -34.21 38.71
C ALA A 11 5.73 -33.81 38.67
N LEU A 12 6.22 -33.37 37.51
CA LEU A 12 7.18 -32.29 37.46
C LEU A 12 6.90 -31.44 36.22
N ALA A 13 6.36 -30.25 36.49
CA ALA A 13 6.21 -29.18 35.54
C ALA A 13 7.60 -28.66 35.13
N LEU A 14 7.82 -28.52 33.83
CA LEU A 14 8.75 -27.55 33.26
C LEU A 14 8.14 -27.00 31.98
N ALA A 15 7.25 -26.02 32.17
CA ALA A 15 6.78 -25.14 31.11
C ALA A 15 7.93 -24.21 30.71
N LEU A 16 8.71 -24.61 29.71
CA LEU A 16 9.57 -23.69 28.96
C LEU A 16 8.72 -23.03 27.87
N VAL A 17 7.79 -22.16 28.28
CA VAL A 17 7.18 -21.20 27.36
C VAL A 17 8.21 -20.09 27.15
N GLY A 18 9.17 -20.37 26.29
CA GLY A 18 10.05 -19.35 25.72
C GLY A 18 9.16 -18.36 24.97
N GLY A 19 8.86 -17.23 25.61
CA GLY A 19 8.13 -16.13 25.02
C GLY A 19 8.90 -15.63 23.80
N ALA A 20 8.52 -16.10 22.62
CA ALA A 20 8.73 -15.36 21.40
C ALA A 20 7.89 -14.08 21.52
N GLY A 21 8.45 -13.06 22.16
CA GLY A 21 8.02 -11.68 22.04
C GLY A 21 8.32 -11.20 20.62
N GLY A 22 7.73 -11.86 19.64
CA GLY A 22 7.63 -11.35 18.28
C GLY A 22 6.71 -10.14 18.38
N ALA A 23 7.29 -8.95 18.38
CA ALA A 23 6.50 -7.74 18.22
C ALA A 23 5.68 -7.92 16.95
N SER A 24 4.36 -8.09 17.10
CA SER A 24 3.46 -8.19 15.96
C SER A 24 3.74 -6.98 15.06
N PRO A 25 4.02 -7.17 13.75
CA PRO A 25 4.22 -6.04 12.87
C PRO A 25 3.01 -5.12 12.98
N PRO A 26 3.20 -3.79 12.95
CA PRO A 26 2.10 -2.85 13.05
C PRO A 26 1.04 -3.25 12.02
N ALA A 27 -0.21 -3.36 12.48
CA ALA A 27 -1.31 -3.78 11.63
C ALA A 27 -1.37 -2.86 10.40
N SER A 28 -1.17 -3.45 9.21
CA SER A 28 -1.23 -2.68 7.97
C SER A 28 -2.62 -2.05 7.82
N PRO A 29 -2.72 -0.76 7.45
CA PRO A 29 -4.01 -0.13 7.14
C PRO A 29 -4.66 -0.76 5.89
N VAL A 30 -3.88 -1.52 5.12
CA VAL A 30 -4.32 -2.30 3.96
C VAL A 30 -4.50 -3.76 4.34
N GLN A 31 -5.62 -4.34 3.91
CA GLN A 31 -5.93 -5.76 4.09
C GLN A 31 -6.16 -6.41 2.72
N PRO A 32 -5.82 -7.71 2.55
CA PRO A 32 -6.22 -8.47 1.38
C PRO A 32 -7.73 -8.41 1.14
N GLY A 33 -8.17 -8.48 -0.12
CA GLY A 33 -9.58 -8.40 -0.52
C GLY A 33 -10.21 -7.01 -0.47
N GLN A 34 -9.50 -5.98 0.00
CA GLN A 34 -10.02 -4.60 0.01
C GLN A 34 -10.18 -4.03 -1.40
N VAL A 35 -11.04 -3.02 -1.50
CA VAL A 35 -11.23 -2.24 -2.73
C VAL A 35 -10.82 -0.80 -2.46
N TRP A 36 -9.98 -0.27 -3.34
CA TRP A 36 -9.46 1.08 -3.27
C TRP A 36 -9.83 1.85 -4.54
N ARG A 37 -10.35 3.07 -4.38
CA ARG A 37 -10.57 3.99 -5.50
C ARG A 37 -9.44 5.01 -5.55
N LEU A 38 -8.93 5.23 -6.75
CA LEU A 38 -8.00 6.28 -7.11
C LEU A 38 -8.75 7.28 -7.99
N ASP A 39 -8.92 8.49 -7.47
CA ASP A 39 -9.42 9.64 -8.20
C ASP A 39 -8.22 10.57 -8.48
N GLY A 40 -8.08 11.11 -9.68
CA GLY A 40 -6.99 12.05 -9.93
C GLY A 40 -7.18 13.01 -11.08
N VAL A 41 -6.30 14.00 -11.10
CA VAL A 41 -6.24 15.09 -12.07
C VAL A 41 -4.80 15.20 -12.56
N THR A 42 -4.56 15.07 -13.87
CA THR A 42 -3.23 15.18 -14.47
C THR A 42 -2.70 16.62 -14.42
N ALA A 43 -1.44 16.81 -14.79
CA ALA A 43 -0.85 18.14 -14.88
C ALA A 43 -1.58 19.05 -15.90
N ASP A 44 -2.16 18.44 -16.94
CA ASP A 44 -2.91 19.13 -17.99
C ASP A 44 -4.41 19.30 -17.65
N GLY A 45 -4.84 18.86 -16.47
CA GLY A 45 -6.21 19.01 -15.98
C GLY A 45 -7.16 17.89 -16.37
N GLU A 46 -6.68 16.83 -17.02
CA GLU A 46 -7.49 15.65 -17.34
C GLU A 46 -7.87 14.90 -16.06
N GLN A 47 -9.13 14.49 -15.94
CA GLN A 47 -9.64 13.77 -14.78
C GLN A 47 -9.80 12.29 -15.11
N PHE A 48 -9.49 11.44 -14.13
CA PHE A 48 -9.70 10.00 -14.25
C PHE A 48 -10.09 9.41 -12.89
N GLN A 49 -10.75 8.26 -12.97
CA GLN A 49 -11.14 7.47 -11.81
C GLN A 49 -10.86 6.00 -12.13
N THR A 50 -10.19 5.31 -11.23
CA THR A 50 -9.99 3.87 -11.32
C THR A 50 -10.20 3.19 -9.96
N VAL A 51 -10.42 1.88 -10.01
CA VAL A 51 -10.65 1.03 -8.84
C VAL A 51 -9.65 -0.12 -8.88
N LEU A 52 -8.91 -0.28 -7.79
CA LEU A 52 -8.03 -1.42 -7.53
C LEU A 52 -8.73 -2.38 -6.57
N ARG A 53 -9.07 -3.58 -7.05
CA ARG A 53 -9.60 -4.67 -6.23
C ARG A 53 -8.45 -5.57 -5.82
N LEU A 54 -8.05 -5.50 -4.56
CA LEU A 54 -6.93 -6.28 -4.04
C LEU A 54 -7.30 -7.76 -3.98
N GLY A 55 -6.35 -8.62 -4.34
CA GLY A 55 -6.50 -10.07 -4.18
C GLY A 55 -6.62 -10.48 -2.71
N ALA A 56 -7.11 -11.69 -2.47
CA ALA A 56 -7.22 -12.28 -1.13
C ALA A 56 -5.87 -12.77 -0.57
N GLN A 57 -4.83 -12.82 -1.41
CA GLN A 57 -3.50 -13.26 -1.03
C GLN A 57 -2.81 -12.26 -0.09
N ALA A 58 -2.03 -12.77 0.85
CA ALA A 58 -1.18 -11.95 1.70
C ALA A 58 -0.19 -11.10 0.87
N PRO A 59 0.15 -9.88 1.30
CA PRO A 59 1.11 -9.04 0.59
C PRO A 59 2.52 -9.66 0.63
N ALA A 60 3.33 -9.36 -0.38
CA ALA A 60 4.70 -9.81 -0.48
C ALA A 60 5.70 -8.65 -0.45
N GLY A 61 6.93 -8.94 -0.02
CA GLY A 61 8.06 -8.02 -0.08
C GLY A 61 8.04 -6.86 0.91
N GLN A 62 9.03 -5.96 0.77
CA GLN A 62 9.09 -4.66 1.43
C GLN A 62 9.45 -3.63 0.36
N PRO A 63 8.57 -2.66 0.03
CA PRO A 63 7.25 -2.39 0.62
C PRO A 63 6.26 -3.55 0.45
N LEU A 64 5.28 -3.64 1.36
CA LEU A 64 4.21 -4.63 1.28
C LEU A 64 3.41 -4.41 -0.01
N THR A 65 3.48 -5.37 -0.92
CA THR A 65 2.83 -5.27 -2.23
C THR A 65 1.58 -6.13 -2.27
N TYR A 66 0.42 -5.47 -2.43
CA TYR A 66 -0.88 -6.09 -2.61
C TYR A 66 -1.20 -6.10 -4.11
N ARG A 67 -1.31 -7.28 -4.70
CA ARG A 67 -1.73 -7.41 -6.11
C ARG A 67 -3.20 -7.01 -6.26
N ALA A 68 -3.51 -6.32 -7.35
CA ALA A 68 -4.86 -5.92 -7.70
C ALA A 68 -5.21 -6.41 -9.12
N ASP A 69 -6.51 -6.44 -9.43
CA ASP A 69 -7.04 -6.74 -10.77
C ASP A 69 -6.45 -5.84 -11.87
N ARG A 70 -6.21 -4.56 -11.57
CA ARG A 70 -5.67 -3.56 -12.51
C ARG A 70 -4.22 -3.14 -12.24
N GLY A 71 -3.52 -3.79 -11.32
CA GLY A 71 -2.15 -3.42 -10.97
C GLY A 71 -1.75 -3.81 -9.56
N ALA A 72 -1.39 -2.85 -8.72
CA ALA A 72 -0.98 -3.11 -7.34
C ALA A 72 -1.19 -1.90 -6.42
N LEU A 73 -1.35 -2.18 -5.13
CA LEU A 73 -1.23 -1.21 -4.06
C LEU A 73 -0.01 -1.57 -3.20
N LEU A 74 0.92 -0.65 -3.05
CA LEU A 74 2.11 -0.82 -2.23
C LEU A 74 1.97 0.01 -0.96
N TYR A 75 2.40 -0.53 0.17
CA TYR A 75 2.45 0.17 1.45
C TYR A 75 3.83 -0.05 2.11
N ASP A 76 4.56 1.03 2.39
CA ASP A 76 5.77 0.96 3.23
C ASP A 76 5.44 1.46 4.65
N PRO A 77 5.51 0.61 5.68
CA PRO A 77 5.31 1.05 7.07
C PRO A 77 6.50 1.81 7.65
N ARG A 78 7.71 1.68 7.09
CA ARG A 78 8.93 2.37 7.58
C ARG A 78 8.91 3.84 7.24
N VAL A 79 8.35 4.14 6.07
CA VAL A 79 8.07 5.50 5.59
C VAL A 79 6.60 5.49 5.22
N PRO A 80 5.67 5.77 6.17
CA PRO A 80 4.23 5.59 5.99
C PRO A 80 3.75 6.17 4.67
N SER A 81 3.65 5.33 3.64
CA SER A 81 3.43 5.75 2.26
C SER A 81 2.64 4.72 1.51
N PHE A 82 1.85 5.19 0.54
CA PHE A 82 1.12 4.35 -0.38
C PHE A 82 1.54 4.67 -1.80
N VAL A 83 1.64 3.63 -2.63
CA VAL A 83 1.72 3.77 -4.09
C VAL A 83 0.63 2.90 -4.69
N ALA A 84 -0.41 3.54 -5.22
CA ALA A 84 -1.45 2.86 -5.99
C ALA A 84 -1.09 2.91 -7.47
N LEU A 85 -0.87 1.75 -8.08
CA LEU A 85 -0.52 1.58 -9.49
C LEU A 85 -1.70 0.98 -10.24
N ASP A 86 -2.21 1.71 -11.25
CA ASP A 86 -3.04 1.15 -12.30
C ASP A 86 -2.20 1.02 -13.57
N THR A 87 -2.06 -0.21 -14.05
CA THR A 87 -1.26 -0.56 -15.22
C THR A 87 -2.09 -1.33 -16.24
N ALA A 88 -3.42 -1.39 -16.08
CA ALA A 88 -4.26 -2.27 -16.89
C ALA A 88 -4.21 -1.88 -18.38
N ASP A 89 -4.19 -0.58 -18.65
CA ASP A 89 -4.22 -0.06 -20.02
C ASP A 89 -2.81 0.00 -20.64
N ALA A 90 -1.76 0.04 -19.81
CA ALA A 90 -0.38 0.14 -20.26
C ALA A 90 0.11 -1.06 -21.10
N GLY A 91 -0.43 -2.27 -20.84
CA GLY A 91 -0.10 -3.47 -21.61
C GLY A 91 -0.56 -3.39 -23.08
N ASN A 92 -1.52 -2.51 -23.38
CA ASN A 92 -2.09 -2.31 -24.72
C ASN A 92 -1.64 -0.98 -25.34
N GLY A 93 -0.54 -0.39 -24.85
CA GLY A 93 -0.04 0.91 -25.30
C GLY A 93 -0.76 2.12 -24.70
N GLY A 94 -1.67 1.90 -23.73
CA GLY A 94 -2.31 2.95 -22.95
C GLY A 94 -1.41 3.52 -21.85
N LEU A 95 -2.01 4.32 -20.97
CA LEU A 95 -1.30 4.96 -19.86
C LEU A 95 -1.31 4.07 -18.61
N ALA A 96 -0.22 4.13 -17.86
CA ALA A 96 -0.16 3.74 -16.47
C ALA A 96 -0.38 4.97 -15.57
N LEU A 97 -0.91 4.71 -14.39
CA LEU A 97 -1.18 5.71 -13.36
C LEU A 97 -0.50 5.29 -12.06
N ALA A 98 0.12 6.25 -11.38
CA ALA A 98 0.66 6.06 -10.04
C ALA A 98 0.22 7.20 -9.11
N CYS A 99 -0.50 6.87 -8.04
CA CYS A 99 -0.80 7.81 -6.96
C CYS A 99 0.14 7.54 -5.77
N VAL A 100 0.98 8.52 -5.45
CA VAL A 100 1.96 8.47 -4.35
C VAL A 100 1.46 9.34 -3.19
N THR A 101 1.32 8.74 -2.01
CA THR A 101 0.93 9.44 -0.78
C THR A 101 1.97 9.23 0.33
N LEU A 102 2.05 10.17 1.26
CA LEU A 102 3.01 10.14 2.37
C LEU A 102 2.37 10.64 3.67
N GLY A 103 2.76 10.04 4.80
CA GLY A 103 2.45 10.48 6.16
C GLY A 103 1.08 10.03 6.67
N ALA A 104 0.02 10.22 5.89
CA ALA A 104 -1.33 9.81 6.27
C ALA A 104 -1.57 8.32 6.02
N THR A 105 -2.17 7.62 6.99
CA THR A 105 -2.54 6.20 6.88
C THR A 105 -4.04 5.95 6.93
N ARG A 106 -4.83 6.98 7.22
CA ARG A 106 -6.30 6.93 7.24
C ARG A 106 -6.87 7.58 5.98
N PRO A 107 -7.58 6.82 5.14
CA PRO A 107 -8.25 7.38 3.97
C PRO A 107 -9.30 8.44 4.36
N PRO A 108 -9.59 9.42 3.48
CA PRO A 108 -8.98 9.60 2.16
C PRO A 108 -7.54 10.13 2.24
N LEU A 109 -6.68 9.65 1.34
CA LEU A 109 -5.28 10.03 1.26
C LEU A 109 -5.06 10.92 0.05
N SER A 110 -4.61 12.15 0.25
CA SER A 110 -4.20 13.04 -0.86
C SER A 110 -2.75 12.75 -1.26
N GLY A 111 -2.47 12.81 -2.56
CA GLY A 111 -1.17 12.44 -3.10
C GLY A 111 -0.85 13.10 -4.43
N VAL A 112 0.33 12.74 -4.93
CA VAL A 112 0.86 13.17 -6.21
C VAL A 112 0.57 12.10 -7.25
N LEU A 113 0.06 12.53 -8.40
CA LEU A 113 -0.21 11.64 -9.51
C LEU A 113 0.91 11.72 -10.55
N ILE A 114 1.29 10.55 -11.03
CA ILE A 114 2.03 10.38 -12.28
C ILE A 114 1.11 9.66 -13.28
N SER A 115 1.04 10.18 -14.50
CA SER A 115 0.36 9.55 -15.64
C SER A 115 1.33 9.53 -16.82
N GLY A 116 1.41 8.40 -17.52
CA GLY A 116 2.34 8.22 -18.64
C GLY A 116 2.49 6.76 -19.01
N THR A 117 3.46 6.44 -19.87
CA THR A 117 3.88 5.05 -20.11
C THR A 117 4.51 4.46 -18.84
N LEU A 118 4.58 3.13 -18.75
CA LEU A 118 5.23 2.45 -17.60
C LEU A 118 6.67 2.93 -17.32
N PRO A 119 7.55 3.10 -18.33
CA PRO A 119 8.89 3.66 -18.11
C PRO A 119 8.87 5.08 -17.54
N GLU A 120 7.98 5.94 -18.03
CA GLU A 120 7.85 7.32 -17.53
C GLU A 120 7.34 7.35 -16.09
N VAL A 121 6.33 6.53 -15.78
CA VAL A 121 5.82 6.39 -14.41
C VAL A 121 6.95 5.98 -13.46
N SER A 122 7.72 4.95 -13.84
CA SER A 122 8.86 4.48 -13.05
C SER A 122 9.92 5.58 -12.84
N ALA A 123 10.31 6.28 -13.90
CA ALA A 123 11.33 7.33 -13.85
C ALA A 123 10.92 8.51 -12.93
N ARG A 124 9.62 8.77 -12.79
CA ARG A 124 9.08 9.92 -12.05
C ARG A 124 8.66 9.60 -10.61
N LEU A 125 8.71 8.34 -10.17
CA LEU A 125 8.35 7.97 -8.80
C LEU A 125 9.15 8.74 -7.74
N LYS A 126 10.47 8.88 -7.94
CA LYS A 126 11.34 9.64 -7.03
C LYS A 126 10.91 11.11 -6.92
N GLU A 127 10.51 11.71 -8.03
CA GLU A 127 10.04 13.10 -8.07
C GLU A 127 8.72 13.25 -7.31
N ALA A 128 7.77 12.34 -7.50
CA ALA A 128 6.49 12.35 -6.80
C ALA A 128 6.65 12.20 -5.29
N PHE A 129 7.54 11.31 -4.83
CA PHE A 129 7.89 11.19 -3.41
C PHE A 129 8.52 12.47 -2.85
N ALA A 130 9.42 13.12 -3.61
CA ALA A 130 10.02 14.39 -3.19
C ALA A 130 8.95 15.47 -3.00
N VAL A 131 8.01 15.61 -3.93
CA VAL A 131 6.87 16.54 -3.81
C VAL A 131 6.00 16.20 -2.60
N ALA A 132 5.63 14.93 -2.42
CA ALA A 132 4.81 14.49 -1.29
C ALA A 132 5.51 14.70 0.07
N SER A 133 6.84 14.67 0.12
CA SER A 133 7.62 14.83 1.35
C SER A 133 7.71 16.24 1.90
N VAL A 134 7.58 17.25 1.04
CA VAL A 134 7.72 18.66 1.42
C VAL A 134 6.36 19.34 1.64
N ALA A 135 5.29 18.80 1.06
CA ALA A 135 3.96 19.35 1.20
C ALA A 135 3.42 19.21 2.63
N ARG A 136 2.93 20.31 3.21
CA ARG A 136 2.31 20.31 4.55
C ARG A 136 0.79 20.37 4.48
N THR A 137 0.27 20.95 3.42
CA THR A 137 -1.16 21.09 3.17
C THR A 137 -1.54 20.58 1.77
N PRO A 138 -2.85 20.31 1.53
CA PRO A 138 -3.33 20.01 0.18
C PRO A 138 -3.11 21.15 -0.82
N ALA A 139 -2.98 22.40 -0.36
CA ALA A 139 -2.64 23.52 -1.24
C ALA A 139 -1.17 23.46 -1.66
N ASP A 140 -0.26 23.19 -0.72
CA ASP A 140 1.18 23.05 -0.99
C ASP A 140 1.44 21.89 -1.95
N LEU A 141 0.76 20.75 -1.74
CA LEU A 141 0.88 19.59 -2.60
C LEU A 141 0.48 19.92 -4.04
N ARG A 142 -0.66 20.60 -4.23
CA ARG A 142 -1.11 21.03 -5.57
C ARG A 142 -0.16 22.03 -6.22
N ALA A 143 0.41 22.95 -5.44
CA ALA A 143 1.38 23.92 -5.95
C ALA A 143 2.67 23.23 -6.40
N ALA A 144 3.27 22.42 -5.51
CA ALA A 144 4.51 21.71 -5.78
C ALA A 144 4.38 20.66 -6.90
N ALA A 145 3.23 19.96 -6.98
CA ALA A 145 2.96 19.05 -8.09
C ALA A 145 2.90 19.82 -9.43
N ARG A 146 2.22 20.97 -9.47
CA ARG A 146 2.15 21.81 -10.68
C ARG A 146 3.51 22.32 -11.14
N GLU A 147 4.35 22.79 -10.22
CA GLU A 147 5.72 23.23 -10.52
C GLU A 147 6.55 22.12 -11.21
N ARG A 148 6.23 20.86 -10.90
CA ARG A 148 6.88 19.66 -11.46
C ARG A 148 6.12 19.03 -12.62
N ARG A 149 5.03 19.63 -13.10
CA ARG A 149 4.16 19.02 -14.13
C ARG A 149 3.74 17.59 -13.73
N LEU A 150 3.33 17.45 -12.48
CA LEU A 150 2.71 16.26 -11.92
C LEU A 150 1.24 16.58 -11.62
N GLY A 151 0.42 15.54 -11.62
CA GLY A 151 -0.98 15.64 -11.23
C GLY A 151 -1.17 15.55 -9.73
N THR A 152 -2.42 15.56 -9.31
CA THR A 152 -2.82 15.25 -7.92
C THR A 152 -3.83 14.12 -7.90
N CYS A 153 -3.84 13.34 -6.82
CA CYS A 153 -4.74 12.22 -6.64
C CYS A 153 -5.30 12.15 -5.22
N THR A 154 -6.40 11.40 -5.08
CA THR A 154 -6.98 10.97 -3.82
C THR A 154 -7.16 9.46 -3.85
N LEU A 155 -6.72 8.78 -2.80
CA LEU A 155 -7.00 7.36 -2.55
C LEU A 155 -8.04 7.22 -1.45
N SER A 156 -9.11 6.49 -1.74
CA SER A 156 -10.18 6.19 -0.79
C SER A 156 -10.46 4.71 -0.72
N ARG A 157 -10.76 4.21 0.49
CA ARG A 157 -11.24 2.84 0.68
C ARG A 157 -12.73 2.80 0.39
N ARG A 158 -13.18 1.75 -0.32
CA ARG A 158 -14.60 1.48 -0.59
C ARG A 158 -15.19 0.49 0.40
#